data_AF-A0A257RR46-F1
#
_entry.id   AF-A0A257RR46-F1
#
_cell.length_a   1.000
_cell.length_b   1.000
_cell.length_c   1.000
_cell.angle_alpha   90.00
_cell.angle_beta   90.00
_cell.angle_gamma   90.00
#
_symmetry.space_group_name_H-M   'P 1'
#
loop_
_entity.id
_entity.type
_entity.pdbx_description
1 polymer ?
#
loop_
_entity_poly.entity_id
_entity_poly.type
_entity_poly.pdbx_seq_one_letter_code
_entity_poly.pdbx_strand_id
1 'polypeptide(L)'
;MSIIGAVVVWWLARNKARFGGGHGYAIDPVCAMQVRIEDAPSRFSYAGELYYFCSDRCRERFEARPERFTMNPTNIQEMSPTENHDSVTTAIDPICGMTVDIATAAAHRSFNGTDVWFCNPGCAATFDTDPGRYVVSGHAHDDSQP
;
A
#
# COMPACT_ATOMS: atom_id res chain seq x y z
N MET A 1 -49.85 10.80 31.25
CA MET A 1 -48.77 10.03 30.60
C MET A 1 -48.85 10.26 29.09
N SER A 2 -47.86 10.94 28.51
CA SER A 2 -47.93 11.45 27.14
C SER A 2 -47.78 10.32 26.11
N ILE A 3 -48.86 10.00 25.42
CA ILE A 3 -48.97 8.93 24.39
C ILE A 3 -47.98 9.17 23.23
N ILE A 4 -47.60 10.44 23.02
CA ILE A 4 -46.61 10.88 22.03
C ILE A 4 -45.25 10.20 22.27
N GLY A 5 -44.84 10.04 23.54
CA GLY A 5 -43.58 9.38 23.87
C GLY A 5 -43.56 7.90 23.48
N ALA A 6 -44.68 7.19 23.67
CA ALA A 6 -44.79 5.78 23.31
C ALA A 6 -44.80 5.57 21.78
N VAL A 7 -45.44 6.47 21.02
CA VAL A 7 -45.42 6.43 19.55
C VAL A 7 -44.04 6.75 18.99
N VAL A 8 -43.33 7.73 19.56
CA VAL A 8 -41.96 8.06 19.15
C VAL A 8 -40.99 6.92 19.49
N VAL A 9 -41.09 6.33 20.68
CA VAL A 9 -40.26 5.18 21.08
C VAL A 9 -40.59 3.94 20.23
N TRP A 10 -41.86 3.68 19.95
CA TRP A 10 -42.28 2.57 19.08
C TRP A 10 -41.88 2.79 17.62
N TRP A 11 -41.97 4.02 17.11
CA TRP A 11 -41.49 4.39 15.77
C TRP A 11 -39.97 4.24 15.67
N LEU A 12 -39.22 4.72 16.67
CA LEU A 12 -37.76 4.55 16.75
C LEU A 12 -37.36 3.07 16.84
N ALA A 13 -38.07 2.26 17.64
CA ALA A 13 -37.81 0.83 17.75
C ALA A 13 -38.15 0.07 16.46
N ARG A 14 -39.22 0.46 15.76
CA ARG A 14 -39.65 -0.13 14.48
C ARG A 14 -38.75 0.28 13.32
N ASN A 15 -38.18 1.48 13.36
CA ASN A 15 -37.21 1.98 12.38
C ASN A 15 -35.75 1.72 12.78
N LYS A 16 -35.51 0.96 13.87
CA LYS A 16 -34.18 0.63 14.39
C LYS A 16 -33.32 -0.19 13.41
N ALA A 17 -33.94 -0.91 12.47
CA ALA A 17 -33.24 -1.55 11.35
C ALA A 17 -32.73 -0.54 10.30
N ARG A 18 -33.32 0.65 10.22
CA ARG A 18 -32.88 1.75 9.33
C ARG A 18 -31.87 2.69 9.97
N PHE A 19 -31.73 2.62 11.30
CA PHE A 19 -30.76 3.38 12.09
C PHE A 19 -29.75 2.46 12.80
N GLY A 20 -29.61 1.21 12.34
CA GLY A 20 -28.53 0.30 12.75
C GLY A 20 -27.20 0.84 12.25
N GLY A 21 -26.28 1.06 13.18
CA GLY A 21 -25.04 1.83 13.00
C GLY A 21 -24.23 1.47 11.76
N GLY A 22 -23.65 2.50 11.14
CA GLY A 22 -22.65 2.35 10.09
C GLY A 22 -21.51 1.45 10.56
N HIS A 23 -20.87 0.65 9.72
CA HIS A 23 -20.84 0.65 8.26
C HIS A 23 -20.82 -0.82 7.84
N GLY A 24 -21.77 -1.28 7.03
CA GLY A 24 -21.88 -2.68 6.58
C GLY A 24 -20.72 -3.17 5.70
N TYR A 25 -19.57 -2.52 5.78
CA TYR A 25 -18.37 -2.76 5.03
C TYR A 25 -17.15 -2.71 5.95
N ALA A 26 -16.23 -3.66 5.75
CA ALA A 26 -14.91 -3.73 6.34
C ALA A 26 -13.85 -3.60 5.23
N ILE A 27 -12.61 -3.29 5.61
CA ILE A 27 -11.48 -3.28 4.68
C ILE A 27 -10.68 -4.58 4.86
N ASP A 28 -10.42 -5.27 3.75
CA ASP A 28 -9.52 -6.43 3.75
C ASP A 28 -8.08 -5.94 4.04
N PRO A 29 -7.45 -6.37 5.13
CA PRO A 29 -6.14 -5.86 5.53
C PRO A 29 -4.99 -6.35 4.62
N VAL A 30 -5.24 -7.32 3.73
CA VAL A 30 -4.24 -7.86 2.80
C VAL A 30 -4.17 -7.08 1.50
N CYS A 31 -5.31 -6.64 0.98
CA CYS A 31 -5.41 -5.99 -0.34
C CYS A 31 -6.05 -4.60 -0.32
N ALA A 32 -6.47 -4.12 0.85
CA ALA A 32 -7.18 -2.86 1.05
C ALA A 32 -8.54 -2.77 0.31
N MET A 33 -9.08 -3.89 -0.16
CA MET A 33 -10.39 -3.92 -0.81
C MET A 33 -11.52 -3.78 0.22
N GLN A 34 -12.53 -2.98 -0.11
CA GLN A 34 -13.74 -2.86 0.69
C GLN A 34 -14.64 -4.10 0.50
N VAL A 35 -15.06 -4.71 1.61
CA VAL A 35 -15.84 -5.95 1.67
C VAL A 35 -17.11 -5.73 2.48
N ARG A 36 -18.27 -6.18 2.01
CA ARG A 36 -19.51 -6.15 2.80
C ARG A 36 -19.42 -7.13 3.96
N ILE A 37 -19.65 -6.68 5.18
CA ILE A 37 -19.55 -7.52 6.39
C ILE A 37 -20.58 -8.66 6.37
N GLU A 38 -21.80 -8.37 5.91
CA GLU A 38 -22.91 -9.33 5.87
C GLU A 38 -22.69 -10.46 4.85
N ASP A 39 -21.98 -10.15 3.75
CA ASP A 39 -21.74 -11.05 2.61
C ASP A 39 -20.25 -11.39 2.45
N ALA A 40 -19.44 -11.18 3.50
CA ALA A 40 -18.00 -11.33 3.40
C ALA A 40 -17.65 -12.78 3.00
N PRO A 41 -16.95 -13.00 1.88
CA PRO A 41 -16.62 -14.35 1.40
C PRO A 41 -15.83 -15.16 2.41
N SER A 42 -14.97 -14.49 3.19
CA SER A 42 -14.16 -15.12 4.21
C SER A 42 -13.96 -14.20 5.41
N ARG A 43 -13.83 -14.79 6.61
CA ARG A 43 -13.58 -14.08 7.87
C ARG A 43 -12.66 -14.89 8.78
N PHE A 44 -11.85 -14.21 9.59
CA PHE A 44 -10.91 -14.84 10.50
C PHE A 44 -10.73 -14.00 11.77
N SER A 45 -10.72 -14.66 12.92
CA SER A 45 -10.48 -14.01 14.21
C SER A 45 -9.00 -14.11 14.58
N TYR A 46 -8.35 -12.97 14.81
CA TYR A 46 -6.96 -12.90 15.24
C TYR A 46 -6.80 -11.85 16.34
N ALA A 47 -6.07 -12.17 17.41
CA ALA A 47 -5.87 -11.28 18.58
C ALA A 47 -7.17 -10.74 19.22
N GLY A 48 -8.29 -11.48 19.10
CA GLY A 48 -9.59 -11.06 19.62
C GLY A 48 -10.38 -10.11 18.71
N GLU A 49 -9.81 -9.72 17.56
CA GLU A 49 -10.45 -8.90 16.54
C GLU A 49 -10.94 -9.77 15.37
N LEU A 50 -12.10 -9.43 14.79
CA LEU A 50 -12.66 -10.16 13.64
C LEU A 50 -12.32 -9.43 12.34
N TYR A 51 -11.53 -10.07 11.49
CA TYR A 51 -11.14 -9.57 10.17
C TYR A 51 -12.01 -10.17 9.06
N TYR A 52 -12.28 -9.37 8.03
CA TYR A 52 -13.08 -9.74 6.85
C TYR A 52 -12.21 -9.66 5.60
N PHE A 53 -12.36 -10.64 4.70
CA PHE A 53 -11.53 -10.77 3.52
C PHE A 53 -12.36 -10.86 2.25
N CYS A 54 -11.84 -10.32 1.16
CA CYS A 54 -12.51 -10.34 -0.14
C CYS A 54 -12.48 -11.73 -0.79
N SER A 55 -11.59 -12.63 -0.34
CA SER A 55 -11.41 -13.98 -0.86
C SER A 55 -10.71 -14.89 0.14
N ASP A 56 -10.84 -16.22 -0.04
CA ASP A 56 -10.10 -17.20 0.76
C ASP A 56 -8.58 -17.04 0.64
N ARG A 57 -8.09 -16.66 -0.55
CA ARG A 57 -6.67 -16.39 -0.76
C ARG A 57 -6.15 -15.24 0.10
N CYS A 58 -6.97 -14.21 0.34
CA CYS A 58 -6.59 -13.11 1.24
C CYS A 58 -6.60 -13.57 2.70
N ARG A 59 -7.60 -14.37 3.11
CA ARG A 59 -7.60 -15.01 4.43
C ARG A 59 -6.35 -15.86 4.66
N GLU A 60 -6.00 -16.75 3.72
CA GLU A 60 -4.83 -17.63 3.84
C GLU A 60 -3.51 -16.84 3.95
N ARG A 61 -3.38 -15.75 3.17
CA ARG A 61 -2.21 -14.85 3.27
C ARG A 61 -2.14 -14.17 4.62
N PHE A 62 -3.29 -13.75 5.16
CA PHE A 62 -3.37 -13.17 6.50
C PHE A 62 -3.02 -14.19 7.58
N GLU A 63 -3.55 -15.41 7.51
CA GLU A 63 -3.27 -16.49 8.46
C GLU A 63 -1.79 -16.90 8.48
N ALA A 64 -1.13 -16.89 7.32
CA ALA A 64 0.27 -17.23 7.22
C ALA A 64 1.19 -16.25 7.97
N ARG A 65 0.84 -14.94 7.97
CA ARG A 65 1.67 -13.85 8.51
C ARG A 65 0.82 -12.66 9.01
N PRO A 66 -0.04 -12.85 10.02
CA PRO A 66 -1.01 -11.83 10.45
C PRO A 66 -0.33 -10.57 11.00
N GLU A 67 0.84 -10.72 11.62
CA GLU A 67 1.65 -9.63 12.16
C GLU A 67 2.02 -8.56 11.11
N ARG A 68 2.07 -8.93 9.82
CA ARG A 68 2.36 -7.97 8.74
C ARG A 68 1.17 -7.07 8.41
N PHE A 69 -0.04 -7.51 8.76
CA PHE A 69 -1.29 -6.86 8.41
C PHE A 69 -1.97 -6.22 9.63
N THR A 70 -1.56 -6.61 10.84
CA THR A 70 -2.00 -6.01 12.09
C THR A 70 -0.90 -5.13 12.68
N MET A 71 -0.56 -4.04 11.98
CA MET A 71 0.32 -3.03 12.57
C MET A 71 -0.46 -2.26 13.63
N ASN A 72 -0.20 -2.58 14.91
CA ASN A 72 -0.59 -1.74 16.02
C ASN A 72 0.31 -0.49 16.00
N PRO A 73 -0.21 0.75 15.86
CA PRO A 73 0.62 1.95 15.75
C PRO A 73 1.43 2.28 17.01
N THR A 74 1.27 1.52 18.10
CA THR A 74 1.98 1.72 19.37
C THR A 74 3.33 0.98 19.45
N ASN A 75 3.74 0.22 18.43
CA ASN A 75 5.09 -0.34 18.36
C ASN A 75 5.76 0.02 17.03
N ILE A 76 6.01 1.33 16.83
CA ILE A 76 6.99 1.85 15.87
C ILE A 76 8.26 2.31 16.62
N GLN A 77 8.59 1.62 17.71
CA GLN A 77 9.88 1.75 18.35
C GLN A 77 10.31 0.33 18.72
N GLU A 78 11.24 -0.20 17.92
CA GLU A 78 12.08 -1.34 18.27
C GLU A 78 11.66 -2.73 17.75
N MET A 79 11.42 -2.83 16.45
CA MET A 79 11.97 -3.92 15.61
C MET A 79 12.27 -3.40 14.20
N SER A 80 13.55 -3.10 13.94
CA SER A 80 14.13 -2.91 12.60
C SER A 80 13.65 -4.01 11.63
N PRO A 81 13.38 -3.65 10.37
CA PRO A 81 14.47 -3.37 9.45
C PRO A 81 14.66 -1.87 9.33
N THR A 82 15.88 -1.42 9.59
CA THR A 82 16.37 -0.25 8.87
C THR A 82 16.05 -0.50 7.40
N GLU A 83 15.35 0.45 6.79
CA GLU A 83 15.54 0.99 5.44
C GLU A 83 14.15 1.47 4.96
N ASN A 84 13.75 2.64 5.44
CA ASN A 84 12.89 3.51 4.63
C ASN A 84 13.75 4.01 3.47
N HIS A 85 13.71 3.32 2.34
CA HIS A 85 13.65 4.02 1.07
C HIS A 85 12.96 3.13 0.06
N ASP A 86 11.85 3.64 -0.46
CA ASP A 86 11.38 3.44 -1.82
C ASP A 86 11.92 2.20 -2.52
N SER A 87 11.02 1.23 -2.69
CA SER A 87 11.17 0.28 -3.79
C SER A 87 11.07 1.07 -5.09
N VAL A 88 12.15 1.75 -5.47
CA VAL A 88 12.33 2.41 -6.75
C VAL A 88 12.17 1.27 -7.76
N THR A 89 10.94 1.13 -8.27
CA THR A 89 10.60 0.14 -9.30
C THR A 89 11.11 0.65 -10.65
N THR A 90 11.28 1.97 -10.75
CA THR A 90 11.70 2.66 -11.95
C THR A 90 12.82 3.67 -11.66
N ALA A 91 13.91 3.63 -12.41
CA ALA A 91 14.98 4.62 -12.36
C ALA A 91 14.86 5.61 -13.53
N ILE A 92 15.53 6.76 -13.43
CA ILE A 92 15.66 7.69 -14.55
C ILE A 92 17.00 7.43 -15.26
N ASP A 93 16.96 7.20 -16.57
CA ASP A 93 18.15 7.10 -17.41
C ASP A 93 18.83 8.48 -17.47
N PRO A 94 20.07 8.64 -16.97
CA PRO A 94 20.70 9.95 -16.85
C PRO A 94 21.20 10.52 -18.19
N ILE A 95 21.16 9.74 -19.27
CA ILE A 95 21.56 10.17 -20.61
C ILE A 95 20.42 10.90 -21.31
N CYS A 96 19.19 10.39 -21.15
CA CYS A 96 18.02 10.86 -21.91
C CYS A 96 16.84 11.31 -21.04
N GLY A 97 16.87 11.07 -19.73
CA GLY A 97 15.81 11.41 -18.79
C GLY A 97 14.61 10.45 -18.82
N MET A 98 14.70 9.32 -19.53
CA MET A 98 13.60 8.38 -19.64
C MET A 98 13.48 7.54 -18.36
N THR A 99 12.25 7.39 -17.87
CA THR A 99 11.95 6.44 -16.80
C THR A 99 12.07 5.01 -17.31
N VAL A 100 12.90 4.20 -16.67
CA VAL A 100 13.15 2.79 -16.99
C VAL A 100 12.78 1.92 -15.80
N ASP A 101 12.06 0.83 -16.06
CA ASP A 101 11.78 -0.19 -15.04
C ASP A 101 13.06 -0.97 -14.72
N ILE A 102 13.44 -1.04 -13.44
CA ILE A 102 14.70 -1.65 -12.99
C ILE A 102 14.71 -3.17 -13.24
N ALA A 103 13.55 -3.84 -13.14
CA ALA A 103 13.45 -5.27 -13.34
C ALA A 103 13.62 -5.69 -14.81
N THR A 104 13.32 -4.77 -15.75
CA THR A 104 13.37 -5.01 -17.20
C THR A 104 14.35 -4.11 -17.95
N ALA A 105 15.19 -3.36 -17.23
CA ALA A 105 16.14 -2.42 -17.82
C ALA A 105 17.03 -3.10 -18.86
N ALA A 106 17.17 -2.45 -20.02
CA ALA A 106 17.95 -2.99 -21.13
C ALA A 106 19.46 -3.10 -20.80
N ALA A 107 19.94 -2.22 -19.91
CA ALA A 107 21.30 -2.26 -19.39
C ALA A 107 21.40 -1.55 -18.03
N HIS A 108 22.40 -1.91 -17.23
CA HIS A 108 22.76 -1.21 -15.99
C HIS A 108 24.30 -1.13 -15.80
N ARG A 109 24.77 -0.19 -14.99
CA ARG A 109 26.18 0.03 -14.61
C ARG A 109 26.27 0.44 -13.15
N SER A 110 27.25 -0.10 -12.43
CA SER A 110 27.57 0.38 -11.09
C SER A 110 28.69 1.43 -11.17
N PHE A 111 28.44 2.64 -10.68
CA PHE A 111 29.40 3.74 -10.67
C PHE A 111 29.42 4.40 -9.28
N ASN A 112 30.60 4.45 -8.64
CA ASN A 112 30.78 4.98 -7.28
C ASN A 112 29.85 4.37 -6.21
N GLY A 113 29.49 3.10 -6.35
CA GLY A 113 28.59 2.41 -5.43
C GLY A 113 27.10 2.67 -5.69
N THR A 114 26.76 3.38 -6.76
CA THR A 114 25.38 3.60 -7.21
C THR A 114 25.13 2.84 -8.50
N ASP A 115 24.07 2.04 -8.54
CA ASP A 115 23.59 1.44 -9.79
C ASP A 115 22.85 2.48 -10.64
N VAL A 116 23.15 2.47 -11.94
CA VAL A 116 22.58 3.35 -12.95
C VAL A 116 21.93 2.47 -14.01
N TRP A 117 20.67 2.74 -14.36
CA TRP A 117 19.89 1.96 -15.31
C TRP A 117 19.64 2.75 -16.59
N PHE A 118 19.62 2.05 -17.72
CA PHE A 118 19.51 2.66 -19.04
C PHE A 118 18.34 2.09 -19.82
N CYS A 119 17.64 2.96 -20.54
CA CYS A 119 16.51 2.56 -21.37
C CYS A 119 16.94 1.70 -22.57
N ASN A 120 18.20 1.82 -23.02
CA ASN A 120 18.74 1.05 -24.13
C ASN A 120 20.28 0.90 -24.05
N PRO A 121 20.87 -0.03 -24.83
CA PRO A 121 22.33 -0.25 -24.85
C PRO A 121 23.16 0.96 -25.33
N GLY A 122 22.60 1.80 -26.20
CA GLY A 122 23.27 3.03 -26.67
C GLY A 122 23.41 4.11 -25.60
N CYS A 123 22.42 4.25 -24.71
CA CYS A 123 22.55 5.10 -23.51
C CYS A 123 23.66 4.57 -22.59
N ALA A 124 23.71 3.25 -22.34
CA ALA A 124 24.80 2.66 -21.55
C ALA A 124 26.18 2.89 -22.17
N ALA A 125 26.32 2.76 -23.49
CA ALA A 125 27.59 3.03 -24.19
C ALA A 125 27.98 4.52 -24.14
N THR A 126 27.01 5.43 -24.17
CA THR A 126 27.23 6.88 -23.99
C THR A 126 27.72 7.17 -22.58
N PHE A 127 27.09 6.55 -21.58
CA PHE A 127 27.49 6.64 -20.18
C PHE A 127 28.92 6.13 -19.95
N ASP A 128 29.31 5.02 -20.59
CA ASP A 128 30.64 4.42 -20.46
C ASP A 128 31.77 5.36 -20.95
N THR A 129 31.46 6.38 -21.76
CA THR A 129 32.45 7.34 -22.29
C THR A 129 32.83 8.42 -21.27
N ASP A 130 31.86 8.90 -20.48
CA ASP A 130 32.07 9.94 -19.47
C ASP A 130 30.99 9.87 -18.37
N PRO A 131 31.07 8.89 -17.46
CA PRO A 131 30.04 8.66 -16.45
C PRO A 131 29.94 9.80 -15.43
N GLY A 132 31.05 10.51 -15.17
CA GLY A 132 31.11 11.61 -14.22
C GLY A 132 30.26 12.81 -14.62
N ARG A 133 29.94 12.96 -15.91
CA ARG A 133 29.05 14.00 -16.43
C ARG A 133 27.58 13.78 -16.08
N TYR A 134 27.18 12.53 -15.90
CA TYR A 134 25.77 12.13 -15.84
C TYR A 134 25.30 11.72 -14.44
N VAL A 135 26.23 11.34 -13.56
CA VAL A 135 25.92 11.01 -12.16
C VAL A 135 26.15 12.24 -11.27
N VAL A 136 25.19 13.16 -11.26
CA VAL A 136 25.08 14.16 -10.19
C VAL A 136 24.18 13.58 -9.11
N SER A 137 24.68 13.52 -7.88
CA SER A 137 23.99 12.92 -6.73
C SER A 137 22.54 13.40 -6.59
N GLY A 138 21.59 12.49 -6.78
CA GLY A 138 20.20 12.58 -6.32
C GLY A 138 19.31 13.62 -7.00
N HIS A 139 18.66 13.25 -8.10
CA HIS A 139 17.40 13.88 -8.47
C HIS A 139 16.28 13.24 -7.63
N ALA A 140 16.02 13.84 -6.47
CA ALA A 140 14.74 13.70 -5.80
C ALA A 140 13.66 14.21 -6.78
N HIS A 141 12.79 13.32 -7.23
CA HIS A 141 11.58 13.68 -7.97
C HIS A 141 10.63 14.33 -6.94
N ASP A 142 10.81 15.63 -6.73
CA ASP A 142 9.81 16.50 -6.11
C ASP A 142 8.70 16.73 -7.15
N ASP A 143 7.73 15.83 -7.20
CA ASP A 143 6.44 16.11 -7.86
C ASP A 143 5.54 16.88 -6.88
N SER A 144 6.04 18.03 -6.41
CA SER A 144 5.23 19.11 -5.93
C SER A 144 5.24 20.19 -7.00
N GLN A 145 4.20 20.33 -7.81
CA GLN A 145 3.81 21.68 -8.24
C GLN A 145 2.35 21.79 -8.73
N PRO A 146 1.79 23.01 -8.61
CA PRO A 146 0.38 23.34 -8.34
C PRO A 146 -0.51 23.51 -9.58
#